data_AF-A0A4Y2IMD6-F1
#
_entry.id   AF-A0A4Y2IMD6-F1
#
_cell.length_a   1.000
_cell.length_b   1.000
_cell.length_c   1.000
_cell.angle_alpha   90.00
_cell.angle_beta   90.00
_cell.angle_gamma   90.00
#
_symmetry.space_group_name_H-M   'P 1'
#
loop_
_entity.id
_entity.type
_entity.pdbx_description
1 polymer ?
#
loop_
_entity_poly.entity_id
_entity_poly.type
_entity_poly.pdbx_seq_one_letter_code
_entity_poly.pdbx_strand_id
1 'polypeptide(L)'
;MAERESACQPLICEKCEITFTMRKNLNAHLRQFHPEQDVQVKGSQLCGLCDCTFCTVALLHEHLQNQHSVTLQFVSKTFYSEEEFVNWKLQIEKDSQSSFVIRNSSVKKEASKKLSYYICHGSGSFKPKGE
;
A
#
# COMPACT_ATOMS: atom_id res chain seq x y z
N MET A 1 -12.43 15.20 -32.36
CA MET A 1 -11.12 14.95 -31.70
C MET A 1 -11.26 15.53 -30.30
N ALA A 2 -11.42 14.69 -29.28
CA ALA A 2 -11.68 15.13 -27.91
C ALA A 2 -10.37 15.10 -27.13
N GLU A 3 -9.82 16.28 -26.86
CA GLU A 3 -8.60 16.46 -26.09
C GLU A 3 -8.87 16.14 -24.61
N ARG A 4 -8.03 15.28 -24.05
CA ARG A 4 -8.06 14.90 -22.64
C ARG A 4 -7.22 15.91 -21.88
N GLU A 5 -7.84 17.00 -21.42
CA GLU A 5 -7.20 17.91 -20.48
C GLU A 5 -7.17 17.28 -19.09
N SER A 6 -6.12 16.50 -18.83
CA SER A 6 -5.70 16.18 -17.47
C SER A 6 -5.04 17.42 -16.87
N ALA A 7 -5.86 18.36 -16.38
CA ALA A 7 -5.37 19.54 -15.66
C ALA A 7 -4.77 19.11 -14.32
N CYS A 8 -3.46 18.83 -14.32
CA CYS A 8 -2.68 18.66 -13.10
C CYS A 8 -2.56 20.05 -12.46
N GLN A 9 -3.48 20.41 -11.57
CA GLN A 9 -3.43 21.69 -10.85
C GLN A 9 -2.06 21.85 -10.17
N PRO A 10 -1.40 23.01 -10.32
CA PRO A 10 -0.11 23.26 -9.69
C PRO A 10 -0.26 23.18 -8.17
N LEU A 11 0.63 22.42 -7.53
CA LEU A 11 0.62 22.24 -6.08
C LEU A 11 1.52 23.30 -5.46
N ILE A 12 0.91 24.39 -5.01
CA ILE A 12 1.62 25.58 -4.51
C ILE A 12 1.65 25.56 -2.99
N CYS A 13 2.78 25.93 -2.39
CA CYS A 13 2.85 26.19 -0.95
C CYS A 13 2.23 27.55 -0.62
N GLU A 14 1.26 27.61 0.28
CA GLU A 14 0.59 28.87 0.65
C GLU A 14 1.46 29.84 1.48
N LYS A 15 2.61 29.39 1.99
CA LYS A 15 3.50 30.19 2.85
C LYS A 15 4.67 30.83 2.10
N CYS A 16 5.11 30.20 1.01
CA CYS A 16 6.26 30.65 0.23
C CYS A 16 6.03 30.62 -1.28
N GLU A 17 4.82 30.27 -1.72
CA GLU A 17 4.34 30.29 -3.10
C GLU A 17 5.16 29.42 -4.07
N ILE A 18 6.00 28.53 -3.53
CA ILE A 18 6.78 27.58 -4.32
C ILE A 18 5.83 26.57 -4.96
N THR A 19 5.96 26.40 -6.28
CA THR A 19 5.18 25.46 -7.06
C THR A 19 5.89 24.11 -7.16
N PHE A 20 5.15 23.04 -6.89
CA PHE A 20 5.63 21.67 -7.01
C PHE A 20 4.83 20.91 -8.06
N THR A 21 5.52 20.03 -8.79
CA THR A 21 4.91 19.13 -9.77
C THR A 21 4.28 17.89 -9.13
N MET A 22 4.62 17.58 -7.87
CA MET A 22 4.16 16.38 -7.17
C MET A 22 3.84 16.68 -5.70
N ARG A 23 2.73 16.13 -5.19
CA ARG A 23 2.29 16.32 -3.79
C ARG A 23 3.30 15.83 -2.76
N LYS A 24 4.04 14.75 -3.07
CA LYS A 24 5.12 14.25 -2.21
C LYS A 24 6.22 15.30 -1.99
N ASN A 25 6.52 16.12 -3.00
CA ASN A 25 7.56 17.14 -2.93
C ASN A 25 7.07 18.35 -2.12
N LEU A 26 5.82 18.79 -2.35
CA LEU A 26 5.19 19.81 -1.51
C LEU A 26 5.16 19.35 -0.05
N ASN A 27 4.71 18.13 0.22
CA ASN A 27 4.67 17.57 1.58
C ASN A 27 6.05 17.51 2.26
N ALA A 28 7.12 17.16 1.52
CA ALA A 28 8.48 17.17 2.03
C ALA A 28 8.96 18.61 2.33
N HIS A 29 8.67 19.54 1.42
CA HIS A 29 8.96 20.96 1.60
C HIS A 29 8.25 21.53 2.84
N LEU A 30 6.96 21.23 3.03
CA LEU A 30 6.22 21.66 4.23
C LEU A 30 6.86 21.10 5.51
N ARG A 31 7.26 19.83 5.54
CA ARG A 31 7.95 19.25 6.72
C ARG A 31 9.27 19.95 7.04
N GLN A 32 9.99 20.42 6.03
CA GLN A 32 11.33 20.99 6.20
C GLN A 32 11.31 22.51 6.47
N PHE A 33 10.43 23.25 5.81
CA PHE A 33 10.42 24.72 5.83
C PHE A 33 9.17 25.30 6.53
N HIS A 34 8.10 24.51 6.69
CA HIS A 34 6.87 24.92 7.34
C HIS A 34 6.36 23.84 8.32
N PRO A 35 7.17 23.44 9.32
CA PRO A 35 6.87 22.32 10.23
C PRO A 35 5.59 22.52 11.06
N GLU A 36 5.07 23.74 11.12
CA GLU A 36 3.76 24.10 11.70
C GLU A 36 2.56 23.65 10.85
N GLN A 37 2.74 23.31 9.57
CA GLN A 37 1.66 22.86 8.70
C GLN A 37 1.38 21.37 8.84
N ASP A 38 0.11 21.05 9.03
CA ASP A 38 -0.38 19.67 9.04
C ASP A 38 -0.31 19.07 7.62
N VAL A 39 0.71 18.25 7.39
CA VAL A 39 0.93 17.60 6.10
C VAL A 39 0.02 16.38 5.98
N GLN A 40 -1.17 16.60 5.43
CA GLN A 40 -2.12 15.54 5.09
C GLN A 40 -1.54 14.64 3.98
N VAL A 41 -1.00 13.48 4.37
CA VAL A 41 -0.52 12.46 3.44
C VAL A 41 -1.73 11.73 2.87
N LYS A 42 -2.08 12.00 1.60
CA LYS A 42 -3.06 11.21 0.84
C LYS A 42 -2.47 9.83 0.54
N GLY A 43 -2.43 8.97 1.53
CA GLY A 43 -2.24 7.53 1.39
C GLY A 43 -3.49 6.84 1.91
N SER A 44 -4.61 6.92 1.21
CA SER A 44 -5.89 6.35 1.64
C SER A 44 -5.80 4.81 1.69
N GLN A 45 -5.64 4.26 2.89
CA GLN A 45 -5.88 2.85 3.20
C GLN A 45 -7.37 2.72 3.56
N LEU A 46 -8.10 1.90 2.82
CA LEU A 46 -9.53 1.66 3.05
C LEU A 46 -9.70 0.51 4.04
N CYS A 47 -10.70 0.62 4.92
CA CYS A 47 -11.15 -0.55 5.66
C CYS A 47 -11.94 -1.48 4.73
N GLY A 48 -11.68 -2.79 4.81
CA GLY A 48 -12.46 -3.78 4.06
C GLY A 48 -13.84 -4.09 4.68
N LEU A 49 -14.13 -3.56 5.87
CA LEU A 49 -15.32 -3.85 6.67
C LEU A 49 -16.23 -2.62 6.85
N CYS A 50 -15.77 -1.43 6.47
CA CYS A 50 -16.56 -0.19 6.52
C CYS A 50 -15.98 0.87 5.56
N ASP A 51 -16.67 1.99 5.39
CA ASP A 51 -16.27 3.07 4.48
C ASP A 51 -15.18 4.01 5.05
N CYS A 52 -14.55 3.66 6.17
CA CYS A 52 -13.49 4.47 6.75
C CYS A 52 -12.19 4.44 5.92
N THR A 53 -11.54 5.59 5.84
CA THR A 53 -10.28 5.79 5.11
C THR A 53 -9.21 6.36 6.02
N PHE A 54 -7.99 5.82 5.93
CA PHE A 54 -6.87 6.18 6.80
C PHE A 54 -5.66 6.62 5.99
N CYS A 55 -4.85 7.55 6.51
CA CYS A 55 -3.66 8.04 5.82
C CYS A 55 -2.42 7.13 5.96
N THR A 56 -2.47 6.17 6.90
CA THR A 56 -1.39 5.20 7.15
C THR A 56 -1.94 3.81 7.48
N VAL A 57 -1.12 2.79 7.26
CA VAL A 57 -1.45 1.39 7.59
C VAL A 57 -1.60 1.19 9.11
N ALA A 58 -0.81 1.89 9.92
CA ALA A 58 -0.89 1.80 11.38
C ALA A 58 -2.26 2.27 11.92
N LEU A 59 -2.79 3.37 11.38
CA LEU A 59 -4.12 3.87 11.74
C LEU A 59 -5.23 2.92 11.28
N LEU A 60 -5.10 2.32 10.09
CA LEU A 60 -6.03 1.26 9.65
C LEU A 60 -5.97 0.06 10.60
N HIS A 61 -4.79 -0.37 11.05
CA HIS A 61 -4.66 -1.49 11.98
C HIS A 61 -5.31 -1.20 13.33
N GLU A 62 -5.09 -0.01 13.89
CA GLU A 62 -5.74 0.43 15.13
C GLU A 62 -7.27 0.46 14.98
N HIS A 63 -7.77 0.96 13.85
CA HIS A 63 -9.19 0.94 13.54
C HIS A 63 -9.74 -0.48 13.45
N LEU A 64 -9.06 -1.39 12.74
CA LEU A 64 -9.46 -2.79 12.64
C LEU A 64 -9.55 -3.45 14.02
N GLN A 65 -8.60 -3.17 14.91
CA GLN A 65 -8.59 -3.72 16.26
C GLN A 65 -9.72 -3.15 17.13
N ASN A 66 -9.90 -1.82 17.13
CA ASN A 66 -10.85 -1.17 18.04
C ASN A 66 -12.30 -1.20 17.56
N GLN A 67 -12.53 -1.10 16.24
CA GLN A 67 -13.87 -0.97 15.66
C GLN A 67 -14.40 -2.28 15.07
N HIS A 68 -13.51 -3.19 14.66
CA HIS A 68 -13.90 -4.47 14.06
C HIS A 68 -13.42 -5.69 14.86
N SER A 69 -12.70 -5.48 15.97
CA SER A 69 -12.09 -6.56 16.76
C SER A 69 -11.21 -7.50 15.91
N VAL A 70 -10.64 -6.97 14.82
CA VAL A 70 -9.74 -7.68 13.92
C VAL A 70 -8.31 -7.39 14.34
N THR A 71 -7.61 -8.43 14.81
CA THR A 71 -6.20 -8.36 15.19
C THR A 71 -5.35 -8.98 14.09
N LEU A 72 -4.51 -8.17 13.46
CA LEU A 72 -3.56 -8.65 12.46
C LEU A 72 -2.35 -9.31 13.15
N GLN A 73 -2.05 -10.55 12.76
CA GLN A 73 -0.94 -11.32 13.33
C GLN A 73 0.24 -11.35 12.36
N PHE A 74 1.42 -10.97 12.84
CA PHE A 74 2.67 -11.14 12.11
C PHE A 74 3.25 -12.51 12.43
N VAL A 75 3.39 -13.36 11.41
CA VAL A 75 3.93 -14.71 11.56
C VAL A 75 5.24 -14.80 10.78
N SER A 76 6.32 -15.15 11.48
CA SER A 76 7.58 -15.55 10.87
C SER A 76 7.63 -17.08 10.78
N LYS A 77 7.90 -17.61 9.57
CA LYS A 77 8.10 -19.04 9.32
C LYS A 77 9.38 -19.25 8.54
N THR A 78 10.09 -20.31 8.86
CA THR A 78 11.29 -20.75 8.15
C THR A 78 10.96 -22.02 7.39
N PHE A 79 11.36 -22.08 6.13
CA PHE A 79 11.21 -23.24 5.25
C PHE A 79 12.60 -23.72 4.85
N TYR A 80 12.77 -25.04 4.77
CA TYR A 80 14.06 -25.66 4.45
C TYR A 80 14.18 -26.07 2.97
N SER A 81 13.10 -25.86 2.19
CA SER A 81 13.07 -26.05 0.74
C SER A 81 12.13 -25.03 0.10
N GLU A 82 12.37 -24.71 -1.18
CA GLU A 82 11.47 -23.87 -1.98
C GLU A 82 10.10 -24.53 -2.15
N GLU A 83 10.06 -25.86 -2.30
CA GLU A 83 8.82 -26.62 -2.46
C GLU A 83 7.91 -26.51 -1.22
N GLU A 84 8.49 -26.56 -0.02
CA GLU A 84 7.74 -26.38 1.24
C GLU A 84 7.11 -24.99 1.31
N PHE A 85 7.86 -23.95 0.93
CA PHE A 85 7.34 -22.59 0.87
C PHE A 85 6.21 -22.46 -0.15
N VAL A 86 6.36 -23.06 -1.34
CA VAL A 86 5.34 -23.03 -2.39
C VAL A 86 4.06 -23.75 -1.95
N ASN A 87 4.18 -24.94 -1.36
CA ASN A 87 3.03 -25.70 -0.84
C ASN A 87 2.31 -24.93 0.28
N TRP A 88 3.06 -24.34 1.21
CA TRP A 88 2.49 -23.49 2.26
C TRP A 88 1.76 -22.29 1.66
N LYS A 89 2.35 -21.59 0.69
CA LYS A 89 1.74 -20.44 0.02
C LYS A 89 0.44 -20.85 -0.70
N LEU A 90 0.46 -21.94 -1.47
CA LEU A 90 -0.71 -22.46 -2.19
C LEU A 90 -1.85 -22.83 -1.25
N GLN A 91 -1.53 -23.43 -0.11
CA GLN A 91 -2.52 -23.77 0.91
C GLN A 91 -3.18 -22.51 1.48
N ILE A 92 -2.40 -21.48 1.83
CA ILE A 92 -2.95 -20.20 2.30
C ILE A 92 -3.82 -19.54 1.22
N GLU A 93 -3.39 -19.53 -0.04
CA GLU A 93 -4.18 -18.97 -1.16
C GLU A 93 -5.52 -19.69 -1.32
N LYS A 94 -5.52 -21.02 -1.19
CA LYS A 94 -6.72 -21.85 -1.23
C LYS A 94 -7.65 -21.58 -0.05
N ASP A 95 -7.14 -21.55 1.17
CA ASP A 95 -7.94 -21.33 2.38
C ASP A 95 -8.51 -19.92 2.47
N SER A 96 -7.73 -18.91 2.07
CA SER A 96 -8.12 -17.50 2.12
C SER A 96 -8.78 -16.99 0.83
N GLN A 97 -9.00 -17.86 -0.16
CA GLN A 97 -9.50 -17.52 -1.50
C GLN A 97 -8.80 -16.28 -2.09
N SER A 98 -7.51 -16.16 -1.83
CA SER A 98 -6.71 -14.99 -2.17
C SER A 98 -5.54 -15.38 -3.06
N SER A 99 -4.92 -14.40 -3.71
CA SER A 99 -3.71 -14.64 -4.51
C SER A 99 -2.62 -13.66 -4.13
N PHE A 100 -1.42 -14.18 -3.93
CA PHE A 100 -0.22 -13.41 -3.63
C PHE A 100 0.61 -13.23 -4.89
N VAL A 101 0.83 -11.98 -5.29
CA VAL A 101 1.68 -11.63 -6.44
C VAL A 101 2.97 -10.95 -5.97
N ILE A 102 4.02 -11.05 -6.79
CA ILE A 102 5.31 -10.43 -6.51
C ILE A 102 5.27 -8.98 -6.99
N ARG A 103 5.47 -8.01 -6.09
CA ARG A 103 5.38 -6.57 -6.43
C ARG A 103 6.69 -5.99 -6.99
N ASN A 104 7.83 -6.53 -6.57
CA ASN A 104 9.16 -6.14 -7.04
C ASN A 104 10.00 -7.39 -7.34
N SER A 105 10.77 -7.34 -8.42
CA SER A 105 11.83 -8.32 -8.69
C SER A 105 12.76 -8.44 -7.49
N SER A 106 13.22 -9.66 -7.24
CA SER A 106 13.92 -10.00 -6.02
C SER A 106 15.19 -9.18 -5.82
N VAL A 107 15.29 -8.55 -4.65
CA VAL A 107 16.44 -7.71 -4.30
C VAL A 107 17.56 -8.63 -3.81
N LYS A 108 18.73 -8.55 -4.46
CA LYS A 108 19.95 -9.21 -3.98
C LYS A 108 20.46 -8.43 -2.76
N LYS A 109 20.42 -9.01 -1.57
CA LYS A 109 20.93 -8.37 -0.35
C LYS A 109 22.41 -8.67 -0.11
N GLU A 110 22.86 -9.86 -0.50
CA GLU A 110 24.26 -10.33 -0.50
C GLU A 110 24.44 -11.35 -1.64
N ALA A 111 25.67 -11.77 -1.93
CA ALA A 111 26.02 -12.68 -3.04
C ALA A 111 25.18 -13.97 -3.13
N SER A 112 24.54 -14.39 -2.03
CA SER A 112 23.75 -15.64 -1.94
C SER A 112 22.34 -15.47 -1.38
N LYS A 113 21.89 -14.25 -1.03
CA LYS A 113 20.58 -14.01 -0.40
C LYS A 113 19.65 -13.19 -1.29
N LYS A 114 18.51 -13.79 -1.64
CA LYS A 114 17.44 -13.22 -2.47
C LYS A 114 16.25 -12.87 -1.59
N LEU A 115 15.82 -11.61 -1.59
CA LEU A 115 14.59 -11.19 -0.90
C LEU A 115 13.49 -10.88 -1.92
N SER A 116 12.32 -11.53 -1.75
CA SER A 116 11.13 -11.32 -2.56
C SER A 116 9.97 -10.88 -1.69
N TYR A 117 9.17 -9.92 -2.16
CA TYR A 117 7.98 -9.44 -1.48
C TYR A 117 6.72 -9.89 -2.21
N TYR A 118 5.87 -10.62 -1.50
CA TYR A 118 4.57 -11.07 -1.98
C TYR A 118 3.48 -10.18 -1.37
N ILE A 119 2.57 -9.67 -2.20
CA ILE A 119 1.41 -8.90 -1.78
C ILE A 119 0.14 -9.69 -2.07
N CYS A 120 -0.77 -9.72 -1.10
CA CYS A 120 -2.09 -10.29 -1.31
C CYS A 120 -2.97 -9.31 -2.09
N HIS A 121 -3.55 -9.74 -3.22
CA HIS A 121 -4.64 -9.01 -3.86
C HIS A 121 -5.97 -9.41 -3.22
N GLY A 122 -6.18 -9.03 -1.96
CA GLY A 122 -7.44 -9.24 -1.25
C GLY A 122 -8.52 -8.17 -1.53
N SER A 123 -8.26 -7.18 -2.40
CA SER A 123 -9.18 -6.04 -2.59
C SER A 123 -9.00 -5.35 -3.94
N GLY A 124 -9.17 -6.09 -5.04
CA GLY A 124 -9.35 -5.50 -6.36
C GLY A 124 -10.54 -6.16 -7.00
N SER A 125 -11.67 -5.45 -7.12
CA SER A 125 -12.92 -5.96 -7.69
C SER A 125 -12.66 -6.81 -8.93
N PHE A 126 -12.85 -8.13 -8.82
CA PHE A 126 -12.96 -8.98 -9.99
C PHE A 126 -14.28 -8.63 -10.66
N LYS A 127 -14.25 -7.79 -11.69
CA LYS A 127 -15.37 -7.70 -12.62
C LYS A 127 -15.26 -8.92 -13.53
N PRO A 128 -16.18 -9.91 -13.45
CA PRO A 128 -16.23 -10.94 -14.47
C PRO A 128 -16.45 -10.23 -15.80
N LYS A 129 -15.57 -10.49 -16.77
CA LYS A 129 -15.79 -10.07 -18.14
C LYS A 129 -16.92 -10.95 -18.66
N GLY A 130 -18.14 -10.42 -18.56
CA GLY A 130 -19.35 -11.03 -19.09
C GLY A 130 -19.24 -11.23 -20.60
N GLU A 131 -19.68 -12.41 -20.98
CA GLU A 131 -20.00 -12.91 -22.33
C GLU A 131 -21.06 -12.06 -23.03
#